data_AF-A0A7Y8CCG0-F1
#
_entry.id   AF-A0A7Y8CCG0-F1
#
_cell.length_a   1.000
_cell.length_b   1.000
_cell.length_c   1.000
_cell.angle_alpha   90.00
_cell.angle_beta   90.00
_cell.angle_gamma   90.00
#
_symmetry.space_group_name_H-M   'P 1'
#
loop_
_entity.id
_entity.type
_entity.pdbx_description
1 polymer ?
#
loop_
_entity_poly.entity_id
_entity_poly.type
_entity_poly.pdbx_seq_one_letter_code
_entity_poly.pdbx_strand_id
1 'polypeptide(L)'
;MFDKTLQDSPKADMPEEAVVGKRVMITGRPVNAFSGIYKLEFRGPETPFFVPIHRSYWDSISFIVPDKLGEHVVEGQYSNGTSVPLEAHIFGTLDIKPA
;
A
#
# COMPACT_ATOMS: atom_id res chain seq x y z
N MET A 1 26.00 -21.45 -8.36
CA MET A 1 25.03 -20.53 -8.98
C MET A 1 23.77 -20.68 -8.15
N PHE A 2 23.49 -19.75 -7.23
CA PHE A 2 22.25 -19.82 -6.45
C PHE A 2 21.16 -19.19 -7.30
N ASP A 3 20.22 -20.01 -7.76
CA ASP A 3 19.01 -19.57 -8.43
C ASP A 3 18.31 -18.57 -7.52
N LYS A 4 18.22 -17.33 -7.99
CA LYS A 4 17.32 -16.33 -7.42
C LYS A 4 15.89 -16.75 -7.78
N THR A 5 15.34 -17.72 -7.06
CA THR A 5 13.89 -17.76 -6.84
C THR A 5 13.57 -16.60 -5.90
N LEU A 6 13.61 -15.38 -6.45
CA LEU A 6 12.80 -14.27 -5.97
C LEU A 6 11.38 -14.82 -6.01
N GLN A 7 10.90 -15.24 -4.84
CA GLN A 7 9.50 -15.54 -4.64
C GLN A 7 8.74 -14.36 -5.22
N ASP A 8 7.96 -14.61 -6.27
CA ASP A 8 6.91 -13.71 -6.73
C ASP A 8 5.88 -13.63 -5.59
N SER A 9 6.22 -12.83 -4.57
CA SER A 9 5.29 -12.43 -3.52
C SER A 9 4.09 -11.82 -4.23
N PRO A 10 2.85 -12.11 -3.81
CA PRO A 10 1.67 -11.46 -4.35
C PRO A 10 1.71 -9.97 -3.95
N LYS A 11 2.47 -9.18 -4.71
CA LYS A 11 2.54 -7.73 -4.57
C LYS A 11 1.14 -7.21 -4.77
N ALA A 12 0.64 -6.48 -3.77
CA ALA A 12 -0.56 -5.68 -3.97
C ALA A 12 -0.32 -4.80 -5.21
N ASP A 13 -1.29 -4.78 -6.12
CA ASP A 13 -1.23 -3.98 -7.32
C ASP A 13 -1.46 -2.52 -6.89
N MET A 14 -0.34 -1.79 -6.82
CA MET A 14 -0.30 -0.38 -6.46
C MET A 14 0.28 0.38 -7.66
N PRO A 15 -0.36 1.48 -8.10
CA PRO A 15 0.17 2.26 -9.20
C PRO A 15 1.51 2.87 -8.82
N GLU A 16 2.37 3.09 -9.81
CA GLU A 16 3.67 3.76 -9.62
C GLU A 16 3.50 5.27 -9.39
N GLU A 17 2.45 5.87 -9.98
CA GLU A 17 2.17 7.30 -9.89
C GLU A 17 0.71 7.55 -9.49
N ALA A 18 0.46 8.63 -8.75
CA ALA A 18 -0.88 9.10 -8.44
C ALA A 18 -0.98 10.62 -8.37
N VAL A 19 -2.16 11.15 -8.66
CA VAL A 19 -2.42 12.59 -8.74
C VAL A 19 -3.15 13.06 -7.48
N VAL A 20 -2.73 14.18 -6.89
CA VAL A 20 -3.36 14.77 -5.68
C VAL A 20 -4.88 14.84 -5.81
N GLY A 21 -5.59 14.39 -4.78
CA GLY A 21 -7.05 14.41 -4.71
C GLY A 21 -7.75 13.31 -5.53
N LYS A 22 -7.04 12.54 -6.36
CA LYS A 22 -7.62 11.35 -7.01
C LYS A 22 -7.74 10.20 -6.02
N ARG A 23 -8.62 9.26 -6.36
CA ARG A 23 -8.75 8.00 -5.62
C ARG A 23 -7.81 6.97 -6.24
N VAL A 24 -6.94 6.39 -5.42
CA VAL A 24 -6.15 5.20 -5.76
C VAL A 24 -6.83 3.99 -5.16
N MET A 25 -6.89 2.91 -5.93
CA MET A 25 -7.35 1.60 -5.48
C MET A 25 -6.14 0.66 -5.47
N ILE A 26 -5.89 0.05 -4.32
CA ILE A 26 -4.91 -1.02 -4.18
C ILE A 26 -5.69 -2.33 -4.17
N THR A 27 -5.34 -3.24 -5.07
CA THR A 27 -5.95 -4.57 -5.14
C THR A 27 -4.93 -5.64 -4.81
N GLY A 28 -5.37 -6.78 -4.29
CA GLY A 28 -4.48 -7.88 -3.93
C GLY A 28 -5.24 -9.19 -3.90
N ARG A 29 -4.59 -10.27 -3.46
CA ARG A 29 -5.30 -11.54 -3.30
C ARG A 29 -6.26 -11.45 -2.09
N PRO A 30 -7.49 -11.99 -2.20
CA PRO A 30 -8.48 -11.98 -1.11
C PRO A 30 -7.98 -12.64 0.19
N VAL A 31 -7.06 -13.58 0.05
CA VAL A 31 -6.35 -14.22 1.14
C VAL A 31 -5.23 -13.30 1.64
N ASN A 32 -5.53 -12.56 2.72
CA ASN A 32 -4.59 -12.03 3.73
C ASN A 32 -4.13 -10.55 3.70
N ALA A 33 -4.25 -9.76 2.64
CA ALA A 33 -3.61 -8.43 2.64
C ALA A 33 -4.43 -7.27 3.25
N PHE A 34 -5.76 -7.39 3.29
CA PHE A 34 -6.66 -6.30 3.74
C PHE A 34 -7.46 -6.63 4.99
N SER A 35 -7.48 -7.91 5.39
CA SER A 35 -8.00 -8.35 6.67
C SER A 35 -7.11 -7.79 7.77
N GLY A 36 -7.55 -6.76 8.49
CA GLY A 36 -6.83 -6.19 9.64
C GLY A 36 -5.88 -5.02 9.33
N ILE A 37 -5.74 -4.61 8.06
CA ILE A 37 -5.11 -3.32 7.75
C ILE A 37 -6.00 -2.18 8.23
N TYR A 38 -5.40 -1.22 8.93
CA TYR A 38 -6.13 -0.07 9.49
C TYR A 38 -5.56 1.28 9.05
N LYS A 39 -4.29 1.33 8.63
CA LYS A 39 -3.63 2.53 8.10
C LYS A 39 -2.67 2.16 6.98
N LEU A 40 -2.47 3.09 6.05
CA LEU A 40 -1.30 3.10 5.16
C LEU A 40 -0.36 4.20 5.65
N GLU A 41 0.88 3.83 5.89
CA GLU A 41 1.96 4.76 6.21
C GLU A 41 2.71 5.13 4.93
N PHE A 42 2.95 6.43 4.75
CA PHE A 42 3.72 6.98 3.65
C PHE A 42 5.01 7.56 4.24
N ARG A 43 6.14 7.04 3.78
CA ARG A 43 7.49 7.49 4.18
C ARG A 43 8.18 8.09 2.98
N GLY A 44 8.46 9.38 3.07
CA GLY A 44 9.22 10.14 2.08
C GLY A 44 10.34 10.95 2.75
N PRO A 45 10.83 12.01 2.09
CA PRO A 45 11.84 12.90 2.68
C PRO A 45 11.31 13.75 3.85
N GLU A 46 9.99 13.94 3.94
CA GLU A 46 9.34 14.60 5.06
C GLU A 46 8.99 13.62 6.20
N THR A 47 8.36 14.14 7.27
CA THR A 47 7.81 13.30 8.35
C THR A 47 6.81 12.28 7.78
N PRO A 48 6.92 10.99 8.17
CA PRO A 48 5.94 9.98 7.79
C PRO A 48 4.51 10.39 8.16
N PHE A 49 3.56 10.05 7.31
CA PHE A 49 2.15 10.36 7.52
C PHE A 49 1.26 9.17 7.20
N PHE A 50 0.03 9.22 7.70
CA PHE A 50 -0.96 8.18 7.48
C PHE A 50 -2.13 8.72 6.67
N VAL A 51 -2.66 7.90 5.77
CA VAL A 51 -3.90 8.20 5.05
C VAL A 51 -5.07 7.35 5.57
N PRO A 52 -6.28 7.90 5.61
CA PRO A 52 -7.48 7.10 5.81
C PRO A 52 -7.67 6.14 4.63
N ILE A 53 -8.02 4.89 4.94
CA ILE A 53 -8.35 3.89 3.92
C ILE A 53 -9.82 3.54 3.96
N HIS A 54 -10.39 3.34 2.78
CA HIS A 54 -11.72 2.81 2.57
C HIS A 54 -11.62 1.40 2.04
N ARG A 55 -12.13 0.42 2.78
CA ARG A 55 -12.24 -0.95 2.30
C ARG A 55 -13.43 -1.05 1.36
N SER A 56 -13.16 -1.33 0.09
CA SER A 56 -14.21 -1.49 -0.93
C SER A 56 -14.68 -2.94 -1.01
N TYR A 57 -13.74 -3.89 -0.92
CA TYR A 57 -14.02 -5.33 -0.87
C TYR A 57 -12.99 -6.04 0.03
N TRP A 58 -13.10 -7.36 0.18
CA TRP A 58 -12.16 -8.18 0.96
C TRP A 58 -10.74 -8.18 0.38
N ASP A 59 -10.61 -7.85 -0.89
CA ASP A 59 -9.39 -7.89 -1.71
C ASP A 59 -8.95 -6.50 -2.22
N SER A 60 -9.57 -5.43 -1.71
CA SER A 60 -9.24 -4.07 -2.13
C SER A 60 -9.47 -3.01 -1.06
N ILE A 61 -8.56 -2.04 -1.04
CA ILE A 61 -8.71 -0.78 -0.33
C ILE A 61 -8.54 0.38 -1.30
N SER A 62 -9.05 1.53 -0.92
CA SER A 62 -8.83 2.78 -1.62
C SER A 62 -8.52 3.90 -0.66
N PHE A 63 -7.81 4.91 -1.15
CA PHE A 63 -7.53 6.14 -0.40
C PHE A 63 -7.55 7.33 -1.35
N ILE A 64 -7.71 8.53 -0.80
CA ILE A 64 -7.58 9.78 -1.53
C ILE A 64 -6.12 10.21 -1.44
N VAL A 65 -5.51 10.49 -2.60
CA VAL A 65 -4.11 10.89 -2.69
C VAL A 65 -3.91 12.22 -1.97
N PRO A 66 -3.03 12.27 -0.95
CA PRO A 66 -2.80 13.46 -0.15
C PRO A 66 -1.97 14.49 -0.93
N ASP A 67 -2.04 15.75 -0.49
CA ASP A 67 -1.21 16.84 -1.01
C ASP A 67 0.22 16.79 -0.43
N LYS A 68 0.92 15.71 -0.77
CA LYS A 68 2.28 15.39 -0.32
C LYS A 68 3.08 14.89 -1.51
N LEU A 69 3.53 15.82 -2.34
CA LEU A 69 4.18 15.54 -3.61
C LEU A 69 5.48 14.72 -3.48
N GLY A 70 5.85 14.06 -4.57
CA GLY A 70 7.10 13.30 -4.70
C GLY A 70 6.97 11.82 -4.36
N GLU A 71 8.12 11.16 -4.29
CA GLU A 71 8.21 9.71 -4.07
C GLU A 71 8.04 9.33 -2.60
N HIS A 72 7.13 8.40 -2.33
CA HIS A 72 6.87 7.83 -1.01
C HIS A 72 6.91 6.31 -1.04
N VAL A 73 7.55 5.73 -0.04
CA VAL A 73 7.39 4.31 0.29
C VAL A 73 6.09 4.14 1.06
N VAL A 74 5.20 3.30 0.55
CA VAL A 74 3.90 2.99 1.13
C VAL A 74 3.96 1.65 1.84
N GLU A 75 3.53 1.61 3.10
CA GLU A 75 3.49 0.39 3.90
C GLU A 75 2.12 0.24 4.60
N GLY A 76 1.55 -0.96 4.52
CA GLY A 76 0.35 -1.32 5.26
C GLY A 76 0.64 -1.57 6.74
N GLN A 77 -0.10 -0.89 7.62
CA GLN A 77 -0.05 -1.11 9.06
C GLN A 77 -1.23 -1.98 9.51
N TYR A 78 -0.92 -3.10 10.15
CA TYR A 78 -1.87 -4.15 10.55
C TYR A 78 -2.09 -4.16 12.06
N SER A 79 -3.31 -4.45 12.49
CA SER A 79 -3.61 -4.52 13.92
C SER A 79 -2.79 -5.63 14.58
N ASN A 80 -2.35 -5.43 15.83
CA ASN A 80 -1.51 -6.41 16.55
C ASN A 80 -2.14 -7.81 16.69
N GLY A 81 -3.47 -7.91 16.55
CA GLY A 81 -4.19 -9.19 16.56
C GLY A 81 -4.25 -9.91 15.21
N THR A 82 -3.65 -9.34 14.16
CA THR A 82 -3.68 -9.88 12.80
C THR A 82 -2.27 -10.31 12.38
N SER A 83 -2.01 -11.61 12.40
CA SER A 83 -0.81 -12.18 11.78
C SER A 83 -1.00 -12.24 10.27
N VAL A 84 -0.36 -11.31 9.56
CA VAL A 84 -0.35 -11.30 8.08
C VAL A 84 0.98 -11.89 7.60
N PRO A 85 0.96 -12.93 6.75
CA PRO A 85 2.15 -13.42 6.07
C PRO A 85 2.88 -12.28 5.36
N LEU A 86 4.22 -12.25 5.40
CA LEU A 86 5.03 -11.20 4.77
C LEU A 86 4.67 -11.01 3.28
N GLU A 87 4.34 -12.11 2.61
CA GLU A 87 3.92 -12.16 1.22
C GLU A 87 2.60 -11.42 0.93
N ALA A 88 1.76 -11.21 1.96
CA ALA A 88 0.50 -10.48 1.89
C ALA A 88 0.62 -9.04 2.45
N HIS A 89 1.82 -8.59 2.83
CA HIS A 89 2.06 -7.23 3.32
C HIS A 89 1.98 -6.26 2.14
N ILE A 90 1.16 -5.20 2.26
CA ILE A 90 1.18 -4.09 1.31
C ILE A 90 2.48 -3.30 1.46
N PHE A 91 3.33 -3.36 0.44
CA PHE A 91 4.57 -2.60 0.37
C PHE A 91 4.85 -2.20 -1.07
N GLY A 92 5.17 -0.92 -1.29
CA GLY A 92 5.59 -0.43 -2.61
C GLY A 92 6.00 1.04 -2.58
N THR A 93 6.27 1.59 -3.76
CA THR A 93 6.61 3.01 -3.95
C THR A 93 5.52 3.71 -4.75
N LEU A 94 5.14 4.93 -4.35
CA LEU A 94 4.18 5.76 -5.05
C LEU A 94 4.74 7.17 -5.23
N ASP A 95 4.79 7.66 -6.47
CA ASP A 95 5.12 9.04 -6.79
C ASP A 95 3.85 9.90 -6.90
N ILE A 96 3.75 10.92 -6.06
CA ILE A 96 2.59 11.81 -5.99
C ILE A 96 2.83 13.05 -6.85
N LYS A 97 2.01 13.22 -7.89
CA LYS A 97 2.02 14.33 -8.84
C LYS A 97 0.92 15.36 -8.52
N PRO A 98 1.13 16.65 -8.88
CA PRO A 98 0.10 17.67 -8.77
C PRO A 98 -1.14 17.37 -9.64
N ALA A 99 -2.29 17.95 -9.26
CA ALA A 99 -3.59 17.82 -9.92
C ALA A 99 -3.67 18.39 -11.34
#